data_AF-A0A086AB66-F1
#
_entry.id   AF-A0A086AB66-F1
#
_cell.length_a   1.000
_cell.length_b   1.000
_cell.length_c   1.000
_cell.angle_alpha   90.00
_cell.angle_beta   90.00
_cell.angle_gamma   90.00
#
_symmetry.space_group_name_H-M   'P 1'
#
loop_
_entity.id
_entity.type
_entity.pdbx_description
1 polymer ?
#
loop_
_entity_poly.entity_id
_entity_poly.type
_entity_poly.pdbx_seq_one_letter_code
_entity_poly.pdbx_strand_id
1 'polypeptide(L)'
;MHKFLLVFLMSFLSAQQSYKLSYSNSPLSEKGKIVFKIKNIKDERIKVPKQYPSIWARPITIQVYNDEKKEYESTNYVSDDIDCFNTDGCFGKMTYLKKNQSREYEVEIIPGRISRAFKEKKKYRFKLSFDTYAFSGCNDFVTDWLYYQN
;
A
#
# COMPACT_ATOMS: atom_id res chain seq x y z
N MET A 1 -44.75 3.63 -8.21
CA MET A 1 -43.57 3.98 -7.38
C MET A 1 -42.57 2.84 -7.46
N HIS A 2 -41.56 2.94 -8.32
CA HIS A 2 -40.50 1.92 -8.40
C HIS A 2 -39.31 2.41 -7.57
N LYS A 3 -38.99 1.66 -6.52
CA LYS A 3 -37.81 1.89 -5.67
C LYS A 3 -36.60 1.33 -6.43
N PHE A 4 -35.79 2.21 -7.02
CA PHE A 4 -34.45 1.85 -7.46
C PHE A 4 -33.56 1.67 -6.22
N LEU A 5 -33.25 0.42 -5.88
CA LEU A 5 -32.23 0.11 -4.88
C LEU A 5 -30.87 0.13 -5.58
N LEU A 6 -30.16 1.26 -5.44
CA LEU A 6 -28.83 1.44 -6.00
C LEU A 6 -27.82 0.87 -5.00
N VAL A 7 -27.42 -0.39 -5.19
CA VAL A 7 -26.39 -1.03 -4.38
C VAL A 7 -25.02 -0.63 -4.94
N PHE A 8 -24.38 0.35 -4.32
CA PHE A 8 -23.02 0.78 -4.64
C PHE A 8 -22.02 -0.13 -3.90
N LEU A 9 -21.75 -1.31 -4.46
CA LEU A 9 -20.69 -2.20 -3.98
C LEU A 9 -19.33 -1.71 -4.51
N MET A 10 -18.82 -0.63 -3.92
CA MET A 10 -17.46 -0.16 -4.16
C MET A 10 -16.47 -0.95 -3.30
N SER A 11 -16.20 -2.19 -3.68
CA SER A 11 -14.99 -2.87 -3.23
C SER A 11 -13.80 -2.31 -4.02
N PHE A 12 -13.29 -1.15 -3.60
CA PHE A 12 -11.99 -0.63 -4.06
C PHE A 12 -10.87 -1.46 -3.42
N LEU A 13 -10.71 -2.69 -3.89
CA LEU A 13 -9.51 -3.48 -3.61
C LEU A 13 -8.60 -3.31 -4.82
N SER A 14 -7.56 -2.48 -4.68
CA SER A 14 -6.47 -2.41 -5.64
C SER A 14 -5.84 -3.80 -5.70
N ALA A 15 -5.97 -4.48 -6.83
CA ALA A 15 -5.39 -5.80 -7.04
C ALA A 15 -4.35 -5.70 -8.16
N GLN A 16 -3.09 -5.91 -7.83
CA GLN A 16 -2.02 -6.07 -8.83
C GLN A 16 -1.58 -7.52 -8.83
N GLN A 17 -1.26 -8.03 -10.01
CA GLN A 17 -0.80 -9.40 -10.18
C GLN A 17 0.56 -9.40 -10.86
N SER A 18 1.49 -10.19 -10.31
CA SER A 18 2.70 -10.60 -11.00
C SER A 18 2.56 -12.02 -11.52
N TYR A 19 3.60 -12.53 -12.18
CA TYR A 19 3.60 -13.92 -12.64
C TYR A 19 3.38 -14.92 -11.48
N LYS A 20 3.86 -14.62 -10.27
CA LYS A 20 3.87 -15.58 -9.14
C LYS A 20 2.94 -15.23 -7.98
N LEU A 21 2.66 -13.95 -7.80
CA LEU A 21 1.98 -13.43 -6.62
C LEU A 21 0.83 -12.51 -7.03
N SER A 22 -0.21 -12.50 -6.22
CA SER A 22 -1.26 -11.48 -6.24
C SER A 22 -1.12 -10.60 -5.00
N TYR A 23 -1.29 -9.31 -5.21
CA TYR A 23 -1.18 -8.26 -4.21
C TYR A 23 -2.50 -7.54 -4.06
N SER A 24 -2.83 -7.16 -2.84
CA SER A 24 -3.90 -6.20 -2.58
C SER A 24 -3.64 -5.41 -1.31
N ASN A 25 -4.27 -4.25 -1.17
CA ASN A 25 -4.29 -3.51 0.09
C ASN A 25 -5.72 -3.14 0.52
N SER A 26 -5.90 -2.94 1.82
CA SER A 26 -7.09 -2.28 2.36
C SER A 26 -7.03 -0.75 2.10
N PRO A 27 -8.16 -0.05 2.25
CA PRO A 27 -8.15 1.39 2.48
C PRO A 27 -7.30 1.77 3.71
N LEU A 28 -6.92 3.04 3.80
CA LEU A 28 -6.31 3.61 5.00
C LEU A 28 -7.36 3.60 6.14
N SER A 29 -7.01 2.97 7.25
CA SER A 29 -7.84 3.01 8.46
C SER A 29 -7.76 4.36 9.14
N GLU A 30 -8.72 4.66 10.02
CA GLU A 30 -8.74 5.87 10.84
C GLU A 30 -7.48 6.02 11.71
N LYS A 31 -6.86 4.89 12.08
CA LYS A 31 -5.60 4.85 12.84
C LYS A 31 -4.35 4.96 11.95
N GLY A 32 -4.50 5.27 10.67
CA GLY A 32 -3.36 5.46 9.77
C GLY A 32 -2.68 4.16 9.32
N LYS A 33 -3.38 3.03 9.39
CA LYS A 33 -2.84 1.71 9.01
C LYS A 33 -3.48 1.16 7.74
N ILE A 34 -2.75 0.35 6.99
CA ILE A 34 -3.24 -0.44 5.87
C ILE A 34 -2.92 -1.92 6.06
N VAL A 35 -3.79 -2.80 5.57
CA VAL A 35 -3.52 -4.23 5.47
C VAL A 35 -3.01 -4.52 4.07
N PHE A 36 -1.74 -4.89 3.95
CA PHE A 36 -1.14 -5.36 2.72
C PHE A 36 -1.21 -6.89 2.65
N LYS A 37 -1.71 -7.44 1.54
CA LYS A 37 -1.90 -8.86 1.35
C LYS A 37 -1.08 -9.37 0.19
N ILE A 38 -0.38 -10.47 0.42
CA ILE A 38 0.33 -11.24 -0.62
C ILE A 38 -0.31 -12.63 -0.68
N LYS A 39 -0.69 -13.07 -1.88
CA LYS A 39 -1.20 -14.42 -2.14
C LYS A 39 -0.34 -15.13 -3.16
N ASN A 40 0.05 -16.38 -2.83
CA ASN A 40 0.70 -17.26 -3.80
C ASN A 40 -0.35 -17.84 -4.76
N ILE A 41 -0.19 -17.60 -6.05
CA ILE A 41 -1.08 -18.08 -7.11
C ILE A 41 -0.46 -19.21 -7.96
N LYS A 42 0.76 -19.64 -7.63
CA LYS A 42 1.49 -20.71 -8.32
C LYS A 42 1.55 -21.98 -7.47
N ASP A 43 1.77 -23.10 -8.16
CA ASP A 43 1.93 -24.42 -7.53
C ASP A 43 3.25 -24.58 -6.76
N GLU A 44 4.22 -23.70 -6.99
CA GLU A 44 5.48 -23.68 -6.25
C GLU A 44 5.37 -22.95 -4.90
N ARG A 45 6.24 -23.30 -3.94
CA ARG A 45 6.32 -22.57 -2.67
C ARG A 45 7.10 -21.27 -2.87
N ILE A 46 6.54 -20.15 -2.41
CA ILE A 46 7.18 -18.84 -2.54
C ILE A 46 7.63 -18.35 -1.15
N LYS A 47 8.88 -17.87 -1.06
CA LYS A 47 9.38 -17.22 0.16
C LYS A 47 8.82 -15.80 0.23
N VAL A 48 8.26 -15.42 1.37
CA VAL A 48 7.80 -14.07 1.69
C VAL A 48 8.27 -13.68 3.08
N PRO A 49 8.39 -12.39 3.42
CA PRO A 49 8.83 -11.99 4.75
C PRO A 49 7.80 -12.36 5.82
N LYS A 50 8.25 -12.65 7.04
CA LYS A 50 7.32 -12.94 8.14
C LYS A 50 6.60 -11.70 8.62
N GLN A 51 7.26 -10.56 8.55
CA GLN A 51 6.78 -9.22 8.91
C GLN A 51 7.12 -8.28 7.76
N TYR A 52 6.30 -7.26 7.53
CA TYR A 52 6.56 -6.26 6.50
C TYR A 52 6.74 -4.90 7.19
N PRO A 53 7.98 -4.38 7.29
CA PRO A 53 8.21 -3.15 8.04
C PRO A 53 7.63 -1.94 7.30
N SER A 54 7.05 -0.99 8.04
CA SER A 54 6.40 0.19 7.45
C SER A 54 7.29 1.04 6.56
N ILE A 55 8.61 1.05 6.81
CA ILE A 55 9.54 1.78 5.97
C ILE A 55 9.41 1.35 4.49
N TRP A 56 9.06 0.09 4.21
CA TRP A 56 8.96 -0.49 2.85
C TRP A 56 7.67 -0.12 2.10
N ALA A 57 6.78 0.64 2.72
CA ALA A 57 5.63 1.24 2.05
C ALA A 57 5.97 2.71 1.74
N ARG A 58 6.52 2.95 0.55
CA ARG A 58 7.06 4.26 0.14
C ARG A 58 5.97 5.14 -0.45
N PRO A 59 5.78 6.38 0.03
CA PRO A 59 4.96 7.35 -0.69
C PRO A 59 5.65 7.73 -2.00
N ILE A 60 4.98 7.52 -3.13
CA ILE A 60 5.50 7.87 -4.45
C ILE A 60 4.79 9.09 -5.06
N THR A 61 3.63 9.43 -4.54
CA THR A 61 2.87 10.60 -4.97
C THR A 61 1.99 11.05 -3.83
N ILE A 62 1.96 12.36 -3.59
CA ILE A 62 1.07 13.00 -2.61
C ILE A 62 0.42 14.18 -3.29
N GLN A 63 -0.89 14.30 -3.11
CA GLN A 63 -1.67 15.43 -3.58
C GLN A 63 -2.53 15.97 -2.45
N VAL A 64 -2.75 17.28 -2.48
CA VAL A 64 -3.58 18.00 -1.53
C VAL A 64 -4.82 18.53 -2.24
N TYR A 65 -5.96 18.47 -1.58
CA TYR A 65 -7.20 19.00 -2.14
C TYR A 65 -7.19 20.53 -2.09
N ASN A 66 -7.47 21.15 -3.22
CA ASN A 66 -7.67 22.58 -3.36
C ASN A 66 -9.17 22.87 -3.32
N ASP A 67 -9.64 23.51 -2.25
CA ASP A 67 -11.06 23.80 -2.06
C ASP A 67 -11.62 24.85 -3.04
N GLU A 68 -10.78 25.72 -3.60
CA GLU A 68 -11.22 26.74 -4.57
C GLU A 68 -11.45 26.11 -5.94
N LYS A 69 -10.48 25.32 -6.41
CA LYS A 69 -10.52 24.65 -7.72
C LYS A 69 -11.29 23.33 -7.72
N LYS A 70 -11.62 22.81 -6.54
CA LYS A 70 -12.29 21.51 -6.32
C LYS A 70 -11.53 20.32 -6.88
N GLU A 71 -10.20 20.39 -6.91
CA GLU A 71 -9.32 19.36 -7.48
C GLU A 71 -8.16 19.00 -6.54
N TYR A 72 -7.46 17.91 -6.85
CA TYR A 72 -6.25 17.51 -6.14
C TYR A 72 -5.01 17.98 -6.89
N GLU A 73 -4.16 18.75 -6.20
CA GLU A 73 -2.92 19.31 -6.75
C GLU A 73 -1.72 18.55 -6.18
N SER A 74 -0.74 18.26 -7.03
CA SER A 74 0.50 17.60 -6.61
C SER A 74 1.29 18.46 -5.63
N THR A 75 1.82 17.84 -4.59
CA THR A 75 2.74 18.50 -3.66
C THR A 75 4.17 18.39 -4.17
N ASN A 76 5.07 19.24 -3.66
CA ASN A 76 6.52 19.12 -3.89
C ASN A 76 7.17 18.03 -3.01
N TYR A 77 6.39 17.02 -2.59
CA TYR A 77 6.93 15.93 -1.79
C TYR A 77 7.91 15.11 -2.62
N VAL A 78 9.14 15.03 -2.15
CA VAL A 78 10.17 14.15 -2.70
C VAL A 78 10.19 12.89 -1.84
N SER A 79 10.07 11.73 -2.48
CA SER A 79 10.15 10.45 -1.78
C SER A 79 11.55 10.30 -1.19
N ASP A 80 11.62 9.94 0.08
CA ASP A 80 12.90 9.62 0.69
C ASP A 80 13.30 8.20 0.28
N ASP A 81 14.47 8.04 -0.34
CA ASP A 81 15.01 6.71 -0.59
C ASP A 81 15.20 5.92 0.71
N ILE A 82 15.15 4.60 0.57
CA ILE A 82 15.38 3.66 1.67
C ILE A 82 16.64 2.90 1.33
N ASP A 83 17.70 3.24 2.04
CA ASP A 83 18.92 2.45 2.02
C ASP A 83 18.74 1.25 2.95
N CYS A 84 18.28 0.14 2.38
CA CYS A 84 18.22 -1.14 3.08
C CYS A 84 19.20 -2.15 2.44
N PHE A 85 20.48 -1.96 2.74
CA PHE A 85 21.59 -2.73 2.14
C PHE A 85 21.77 -4.16 2.68
N ASN A 86 20.99 -4.61 3.66
CA ASN A 86 21.13 -5.95 4.25
C ASN A 86 19.80 -6.71 4.33
N THR A 87 19.55 -7.63 3.40
CA THR A 87 18.31 -8.43 3.30
C THR A 87 17.90 -9.14 4.60
N ASP A 88 18.85 -9.61 5.42
CA ASP A 88 18.57 -10.30 6.68
C ASP A 88 18.13 -9.35 7.80
N GLY A 89 18.63 -8.11 7.79
CA GLY A 89 18.15 -7.03 8.68
C GLY A 89 16.87 -6.35 8.17
N CYS A 90 16.68 -6.37 6.86
CA CYS A 90 15.67 -5.62 6.11
C CYS A 90 14.29 -6.30 6.08
N PHE A 91 14.27 -7.59 5.74
CA PHE A 91 13.04 -8.39 5.68
C PHE A 91 12.84 -9.28 6.91
N GLY A 92 13.87 -9.35 7.76
CA GLY A 92 13.93 -10.25 8.88
C GLY A 92 13.75 -11.71 8.45
N LYS A 93 13.03 -12.48 9.27
CA LYS A 93 12.81 -13.91 9.01
C LYS A 93 11.85 -14.09 7.83
N MET A 94 12.20 -14.97 6.90
CA MET A 94 11.34 -15.38 5.79
C MET A 94 10.45 -16.58 6.17
N THR A 95 9.37 -16.79 5.42
CA THR A 95 8.51 -17.97 5.49
C THR A 95 8.09 -18.40 4.10
N TYR A 96 7.55 -19.60 3.95
CA TYR A 96 6.97 -20.05 2.67
C TYR A 96 5.45 -19.93 2.67
N LEU A 97 4.89 -19.48 1.55
CA LEU A 97 3.48 -19.63 1.19
C LEU A 97 3.31 -20.79 0.20
N LYS A 98 2.43 -21.74 0.51
CA LYS A 98 1.97 -22.75 -0.45
C LYS A 98 0.95 -22.14 -1.43
N LYS A 99 0.62 -22.86 -2.51
CA LYS A 99 -0.42 -22.44 -3.46
C LYS A 99 -1.68 -21.98 -2.73
N ASN A 100 -2.26 -20.87 -3.20
CA ASN A 100 -3.47 -20.23 -2.69
C ASN A 100 -3.42 -19.73 -1.25
N GLN A 101 -2.30 -19.92 -0.53
CA GLN A 101 -2.13 -19.31 0.77
C GLN A 101 -1.83 -17.82 0.61
N SER A 102 -2.36 -17.04 1.56
CA SER A 102 -2.08 -15.62 1.66
C SER A 102 -1.45 -15.28 3.00
N ARG A 103 -0.75 -14.15 3.01
CA ARG A 103 -0.28 -13.48 4.21
C ARG A 103 -0.72 -12.04 4.18
N GLU A 104 -1.14 -11.55 5.34
CA GLU A 104 -1.56 -10.18 5.55
C GLU A 104 -0.57 -9.51 6.52
N TYR A 105 -0.25 -8.26 6.22
CA TYR A 105 0.66 -7.43 7.00
C TYR A 105 -0.09 -6.16 7.36
N GLU A 106 -0.23 -5.90 8.65
CA GLU A 106 -0.70 -4.60 9.13
C GLU A 106 0.49 -3.64 9.08
N VAL A 107 0.38 -2.61 8.25
CA VAL A 107 1.44 -1.64 7.98
C VAL A 107 0.97 -0.28 8.47
N GLU A 108 1.70 0.29 9.42
CA GLU A 108 1.45 1.63 9.93
C GLU A 108 2.04 2.68 8.98
N ILE A 109 1.18 3.52 8.42
CA ILE A 109 1.54 4.58 7.47
C ILE A 109 1.56 5.93 8.18
N ILE A 110 0.66 6.13 9.15
CA ILE A 110 0.53 7.35 9.94
C ILE A 110 0.37 6.94 11.42
N PRO A 111 1.21 7.42 12.34
CA PRO A 111 2.40 8.23 12.08
C PRO A 111 3.46 7.43 11.31
N GLY A 112 4.15 8.07 10.38
CA GLY A 112 5.19 7.44 9.57
C GLY A 112 5.97 8.48 8.76
N ARG A 113 6.82 8.03 7.82
CA ARG A 113 7.67 8.94 7.02
C ARG A 113 6.85 10.00 6.26
N ILE A 114 5.67 9.60 5.78
CA ILE A 114 4.73 10.44 5.05
C ILE A 114 4.10 11.55 5.92
N SER A 115 4.08 11.40 7.25
CA SER A 115 3.45 12.38 8.15
C SER A 115 4.06 13.78 8.01
N ARG A 116 5.34 13.89 7.61
CA ARG A 116 5.99 15.17 7.32
C ARG A 116 5.36 15.92 6.15
N ALA A 117 4.66 15.23 5.26
CA ALA A 117 3.92 15.84 4.15
C ALA A 117 2.54 16.35 4.57
N PHE A 118 1.98 15.87 5.69
CA PHE A 118 0.65 16.21 6.18
C PHE A 118 0.72 17.27 7.28
N LYS A 119 1.31 18.42 6.97
CA LYS A 119 1.51 19.51 7.96
C LYS A 119 0.24 20.31 8.22
N GLU A 120 -0.58 20.48 7.17
CA GLU A 120 -1.76 21.34 7.21
C GLU A 120 -3.01 20.49 7.43
N LYS A 121 -4.03 21.07 8.08
CA LYS A 121 -5.36 20.48 8.21
C LYS A 121 -6.10 20.55 6.88
N LYS A 122 -5.81 19.59 6.01
CA LYS A 122 -6.31 19.50 4.64
C LYS A 122 -6.67 18.05 4.31
N LYS A 123 -7.38 17.88 3.19
CA LYS A 123 -7.63 16.56 2.60
C LYS A 123 -6.47 16.22 1.67
N TYR A 124 -5.92 15.04 1.84
CA TYR A 124 -4.83 14.52 1.04
C TYR A 124 -5.25 13.23 0.35
N ARG A 125 -4.63 12.98 -0.81
CA ARG A 125 -4.57 11.63 -1.38
C ARG A 125 -3.14 11.28 -1.74
N PHE A 126 -2.78 10.02 -1.61
CA PHE A 126 -1.44 9.56 -1.90
C PHE A 126 -1.43 8.13 -2.43
N LYS A 127 -0.33 7.74 -3.07
CA LYS A 127 -0.06 6.36 -3.48
C LYS A 127 1.17 5.84 -2.76
N LEU A 128 1.12 4.55 -2.41
CA LEU A 128 2.25 3.85 -1.83
C LEU A 128 2.81 2.85 -2.84
N SER A 129 4.13 2.71 -2.85
CA SER A 129 4.87 1.64 -3.51
C SER A 129 5.39 0.69 -2.44
N PHE A 130 4.92 -0.54 -2.49
CA PHE A 130 5.42 -1.66 -1.71
C PHE A 130 6.51 -2.35 -2.50
N ASP A 131 7.73 -2.35 -1.98
CA ASP A 131 8.81 -3.14 -2.56
C ASP A 131 8.50 -4.63 -2.43
N THR A 132 8.31 -5.27 -3.58
CA THR A 132 8.07 -6.71 -3.68
C THR A 132 9.21 -7.46 -4.34
N TYR A 133 10.24 -6.73 -4.80
CA TYR A 133 11.27 -7.26 -5.69
C TYR A 133 11.97 -8.47 -5.06
N ALA A 134 12.31 -8.36 -3.77
CA ALA A 134 13.05 -9.39 -3.04
C ALA A 134 12.34 -10.76 -2.94
N PHE A 135 11.03 -10.83 -3.16
CA PHE A 135 10.27 -12.08 -3.06
C PHE A 135 9.36 -12.39 -4.25
N SER A 136 9.27 -11.48 -5.21
CA SER A 136 8.50 -11.66 -6.45
C SER A 136 9.38 -11.70 -7.70
N GLY A 137 10.58 -11.11 -7.64
CA GLY A 137 11.41 -10.85 -8.82
C GLY A 137 10.74 -9.92 -9.84
N CYS A 138 9.71 -9.18 -9.42
CA CYS A 138 8.89 -8.31 -10.26
C CYS A 138 8.91 -6.87 -9.71
N ASN A 139 8.33 -5.94 -10.46
CA ASN A 139 8.15 -4.55 -10.05
C ASN A 139 7.37 -4.42 -8.73
N ASP A 140 7.56 -3.30 -8.05
CA ASP A 140 6.81 -2.91 -6.86
C ASP A 140 5.28 -3.01 -7.06
N PHE A 141 4.59 -3.25 -5.95
CA PHE A 141 3.14 -3.11 -5.89
C PHE A 141 2.77 -1.67 -5.58
N VAL A 142 2.02 -1.04 -6.47
CA VAL A 142 1.56 0.34 -6.29
C VAL A 142 0.07 0.35 -5.94
N THR A 143 -0.30 1.04 -4.86
CA THR A 143 -1.69 1.17 -4.45
C THR A 143 -2.48 2.10 -5.37
N ASP A 144 -3.82 1.97 -5.36
CA ASP A 144 -4.66 3.10 -5.76
C ASP A 144 -4.53 4.26 -4.78
N TRP A 145 -5.27 5.33 -5.05
CA TRP A 145 -5.34 6.49 -4.17
C TRP A 145 -5.86 6.11 -2.78
N LEU A 146 -5.02 6.35 -1.78
CA LEU A 146 -5.39 6.35 -0.37
C LEU A 146 -5.74 7.77 0.02
N TYR A 147 -6.76 7.92 0.88
CA TYR A 147 -7.27 9.22 1.30
C TYR A 147 -7.01 9.43 2.78
N TYR A 148 -6.59 10.64 3.14
CA TYR A 148 -6.33 11.02 4.52
C TYR A 148 -6.77 12.46 4.77
N GLN A 149 -7.37 12.69 5.94
CA GLN A 149 -7.74 14.02 6.41
C GLN A 149 -7.01 14.26 7.72
N ASN A 150 -6.19 15.32 7.74
CA ASN A 150 -5.43 15.78 8.90
C ASN A 150 -6.18 16.87 9.67
#